data_AF-A0A653QYY3-F1
#
_entry.id   AF-A0A653QYY3-F1
#
_cell.length_a   1.000
_cell.length_b   1.000
_cell.length_c   1.000
_cell.angle_alpha   90.00
_cell.angle_beta   90.00
_cell.angle_gamma   90.00
#
_symmetry.space_group_name_H-M   'P 1'
#
loop_
_entity.id
_entity.type
_entity.pdbx_description
1 polymer ?
#
loop_
_entity_poly.entity_id
_entity_poly.type
_entity_poly.pdbx_seq_one_letter_code
_entity_poly.pdbx_strand_id
1 'polypeptide(L)'
;MQLLKKGILRSLIWSLPFAILALYQGWSGNAEAVHGMFIYAGVAFFLGLTSVIYEVKQWSFKKQIFIHWGVMHVTILPLLWFGRSTPITSLQDAARLYLNFTVSGLILFTASYFIIRMRRQVKAS
;
A
#
# COMPACT_ATOMS: atom_id res chain seq x y z
N MET A 1 20.76 -5.85 6.81
CA MET A 1 20.03 -4.87 7.65
C MET A 1 19.76 -3.51 6.98
N GLN A 2 20.55 -3.04 6.02
CA GLN A 2 20.34 -1.72 5.40
C GLN A 2 18.99 -1.59 4.65
N LEU A 3 18.58 -2.62 3.89
CA LEU A 3 17.32 -2.62 3.15
C LEU A 3 16.09 -2.57 4.06
N LEU A 4 16.09 -3.34 5.16
CA LEU A 4 15.00 -3.32 6.14
C LEU A 4 14.88 -1.94 6.82
N LYS A 5 16.01 -1.35 7.24
CA LYS A 5 16.03 0.01 7.82
C LYS A 5 15.49 1.05 6.84
N LYS A 6 15.88 0.98 5.56
CA LYS A 6 15.33 1.85 4.50
C LYS A 6 13.82 1.66 4.33
N GLY A 7 13.36 0.41 4.31
CA GLY A 7 11.94 0.08 4.24
C GLY A 7 11.16 0.70 5.37
N ILE A 8 11.58 0.46 6.61
CA ILE A 8 10.93 1.01 7.81
C ILE A 8 10.91 2.55 7.76
N LEU A 9 12.05 3.19 7.48
CA LEU A 9 12.13 4.65 7.40
C LEU A 9 11.18 5.21 6.33
N ARG A 10 11.16 4.62 5.14
CA ARG A 10 10.27 5.03 4.06
C ARG A 10 8.80 4.83 4.43
N SER A 11 8.48 3.73 5.09
CA SER A 11 7.13 3.40 5.56
C SER A 11 6.63 4.44 6.56
N LEU A 12 7.48 4.80 7.53
CA LEU A 12 7.17 5.82 8.53
C LEU A 12 6.93 7.19 7.87
N ILE A 13 7.76 7.58 6.91
CA ILE A 13 7.59 8.83 6.15
C ILE A 13 6.24 8.85 5.42
N TRP A 14 5.87 7.76 4.74
CA TRP A 14 4.59 7.68 4.02
C TRP A 14 3.36 7.60 4.93
N SER A 15 3.48 7.00 6.11
CA SER A 15 2.37 6.93 7.08
C SER A 15 2.15 8.23 7.85
N LEU A 16 3.16 9.11 7.90
CA LEU A 16 3.19 10.29 8.76
C LEU A 16 2.04 11.28 8.49
N PRO A 17 1.69 11.62 7.23
CA PRO A 17 0.57 12.52 6.95
C PRO A 17 -0.77 11.97 7.47
N PHE A 18 -1.00 10.68 7.32
CA PHE A 18 -2.22 10.03 7.81
C PHE A 18 -2.27 9.99 9.34
N ALA A 19 -1.14 9.80 10.00
CA ALA A 19 -1.06 9.89 11.46
C ALA A 19 -1.35 11.32 11.97
N ILE A 20 -0.83 12.35 11.31
CA ILE A 20 -1.15 13.76 11.63
C ILE A 20 -2.63 14.03 11.43
N LEU A 21 -3.21 13.60 10.32
CA LEU A 21 -4.64 13.74 10.06
C LEU A 21 -5.49 12.99 11.09
N ALA A 22 -5.07 11.79 11.51
CA ALA A 22 -5.75 11.05 12.57
C ALA A 22 -5.78 11.85 13.89
N LEU A 23 -4.66 12.49 14.28
CA LEU A 23 -4.61 13.33 15.48
C LEU A 23 -5.54 14.56 15.37
N TYR A 24 -5.55 15.20 14.20
CA TYR A 24 -6.46 16.32 13.92
C TYR A 24 -7.94 15.90 14.00
N GLN A 25 -8.29 14.75 13.42
CA GLN A 25 -9.65 14.20 13.50
C GLN A 25 -10.02 13.78 14.92
N GLY A 26 -9.05 13.37 15.73
CA GLY A 26 -9.24 13.05 17.15
C GLY A 26 -9.60 14.29 17.95
N TRP A 27 -8.94 15.41 17.66
CA TRP A 27 -9.27 16.69 18.29
C TRP A 27 -10.65 17.20 17.86
N SER A 28 -11.05 17.01 16.59
CA SER A 28 -12.38 17.40 16.12
C SER A 28 -13.53 16.50 16.61
N GLY A 29 -13.21 15.43 17.37
CA GLY A 29 -14.20 14.50 17.93
C GLY A 29 -14.77 13.49 16.93
N ASN A 30 -14.23 13.41 15.71
CA ASN A 30 -14.72 12.50 14.67
C ASN A 30 -14.01 11.14 14.75
N ALA A 31 -14.50 10.26 15.64
CA ALA A 31 -13.92 8.93 15.88
C ALA A 31 -13.90 8.02 14.63
N GLU A 32 -14.91 8.11 13.75
CA GLU A 32 -14.93 7.33 12.51
C GLU A 32 -13.82 7.76 11.55
N ALA A 33 -13.58 9.06 11.43
CA ALA A 33 -12.50 9.58 10.60
C ALA A 33 -11.12 9.24 11.18
N VAL A 34 -10.96 9.24 12.51
CA VAL A 34 -9.71 8.76 13.16
C VAL A 34 -9.42 7.32 12.77
N HIS A 35 -10.43 6.44 12.88
CA HIS A 35 -10.28 5.04 12.49
C HIS A 35 -9.88 4.90 11.02
N GLY A 36 -10.57 5.60 10.12
CA GLY A 36 -10.23 5.59 8.69
C GLY A 36 -8.80 6.06 8.40
N MET A 37 -8.35 7.14 9.05
CA MET A 37 -6.98 7.66 8.89
C MET A 37 -5.94 6.67 9.42
N PHE A 38 -6.25 5.94 10.49
CA PHE A 38 -5.35 4.92 11.03
C PHE A 38 -5.19 3.72 10.07
N ILE A 39 -6.29 3.29 9.45
CA ILE A 39 -6.26 2.27 8.39
C ILE A 39 -5.43 2.74 7.20
N TYR A 40 -5.62 3.98 6.73
CA TYR A 40 -4.80 4.54 5.66
C TYR A 40 -3.32 4.68 6.04
N ALA A 41 -3.01 5.03 7.29
CA ALA A 41 -1.64 5.05 7.79
C ALA A 41 -0.99 3.65 7.71
N GLY A 42 -1.74 2.60 8.09
CA GLY A 42 -1.29 1.21 7.96
C GLY A 42 -1.09 0.77 6.51
N VAL A 43 -2.01 1.13 5.61
CA VAL A 43 -1.87 0.89 4.16
C VAL A 43 -0.61 1.55 3.62
N ALA A 44 -0.40 2.84 3.94
CA ALA A 44 0.79 3.60 3.52
C ALA A 44 2.09 3.01 4.09
N PHE A 45 2.06 2.52 5.33
CA PHE A 45 3.19 1.84 5.96
C PHE A 45 3.56 0.56 5.19
N PHE A 46 2.60 -0.34 4.93
CA PHE A 46 2.89 -1.58 4.20
C PHE A 46 3.30 -1.34 2.75
N LEU A 47 2.74 -0.31 2.09
CA LEU A 47 3.20 0.13 0.77
C LEU A 47 4.67 0.58 0.80
N GLY A 48 5.06 1.39 1.79
CA GLY A 48 6.45 1.79 1.98
C GLY A 48 7.37 0.61 2.26
N LEU A 49 6.93 -0.36 3.07
CA LEU A 49 7.75 -1.48 3.51
C LEU A 49 7.98 -2.46 2.36
N THR A 50 6.92 -2.79 1.63
CA THR A 50 6.97 -3.66 0.44
C THR A 50 7.72 -3.03 -0.73
N SER A 51 7.93 -1.70 -0.73
CA SER A 51 8.76 -1.04 -1.75
C SER A 51 10.21 -1.56 -1.77
N VAL A 52 10.72 -2.09 -0.65
CA VAL A 52 12.06 -2.70 -0.55
C VAL A 52 12.22 -3.91 -1.47
N ILE A 53 11.13 -4.60 -1.80
CA ILE A 53 11.13 -5.77 -2.70
C ILE A 53 11.74 -5.39 -4.06
N TYR A 54 11.50 -4.17 -4.54
CA TYR A 54 12.04 -3.68 -5.81
C TYR A 54 13.52 -3.27 -5.75
N GLU A 55 14.08 -3.05 -4.56
CA GLU A 55 15.51 -2.76 -4.38
C GLU A 55 16.37 -4.03 -4.42
N VAL A 56 15.75 -5.21 -4.34
CA VAL A 56 16.42 -6.51 -4.39
C VAL A 56 16.80 -6.84 -5.84
N LYS A 57 17.95 -6.32 -6.29
CA LYS A 57 18.48 -6.48 -7.67
C LYS A 57 18.67 -7.93 -8.13
N GLN A 58 18.91 -8.84 -7.19
CA GLN A 58 19.08 -10.28 -7.45
C GLN A 58 17.78 -10.98 -7.90
N TRP A 59 16.61 -10.35 -7.72
CA TRP A 59 15.33 -10.93 -8.12
C TRP A 59 14.91 -10.41 -9.49
N SER A 60 14.43 -11.32 -10.34
CA SER A 60 13.80 -10.93 -11.60
C SER A 60 12.55 -10.10 -11.32
N PHE A 61 12.21 -9.20 -12.24
CA PHE A 61 11.02 -8.36 -12.13
C PHE A 61 9.74 -9.17 -11.91
N LYS A 62 9.62 -10.34 -12.57
CA LYS A 62 8.50 -11.27 -12.37
C LYS A 62 8.43 -11.77 -10.92
N LYS A 63 9.57 -12.15 -10.33
CA LYS A 63 9.65 -12.59 -8.93
C LYS A 63 9.32 -11.47 -7.95
N GLN A 64 9.79 -10.24 -8.22
CA GLN A 64 9.48 -9.07 -7.39
C GLN A 64 7.98 -8.77 -7.38
N ILE A 65 7.31 -8.79 -8.54
CA ILE A 65 5.86 -8.58 -8.63
C ILE A 65 5.11 -9.67 -7.89
N PHE A 66 5.47 -10.93 -8.08
CA PHE A 66 4.78 -12.05 -7.44
C PHE A 66 4.86 -11.98 -5.92
N ILE A 67 6.05 -11.68 -5.38
CA ILE A 67 6.25 -11.53 -3.94
C ILE A 67 5.54 -10.28 -3.42
N HIS A 68 5.62 -9.15 -4.12
CA HIS A 68 4.89 -7.93 -3.75
C HIS A 68 3.38 -8.21 -3.69
N TRP A 69 2.83 -8.82 -4.73
CA TRP A 69 1.42 -9.20 -4.79
C TRP A 69 1.02 -10.10 -3.62
N GLY A 70 1.80 -11.14 -3.31
CA GLY A 70 1.55 -12.03 -2.18
C GLY A 70 1.62 -11.31 -0.82
N VAL A 71 2.60 -10.43 -0.61
CA VAL A 71 2.72 -9.66 0.65
C VAL A 71 1.53 -8.71 0.82
N MET A 72 1.04 -8.11 -0.26
CA MET A 72 -0.11 -7.20 -0.20
C MET A 72 -1.40 -7.94 0.18
N HIS A 73 -1.54 -9.23 -0.20
CA HIS A 73 -2.68 -10.07 0.20
C HIS A 73 -2.69 -10.44 1.68
N VAL A 74 -1.53 -10.51 2.33
CA VAL A 74 -1.45 -10.84 3.76
C VAL A 74 -1.35 -9.60 4.65
N THR A 75 -1.03 -8.43 4.09
CA THR A 75 -0.90 -7.18 4.86
C THR A 75 -2.05 -6.21 4.62
N ILE A 76 -2.24 -5.75 3.39
CA ILE A 76 -3.22 -4.69 3.07
C ILE A 76 -4.63 -5.25 2.94
N LEU A 77 -4.80 -6.42 2.32
CA LEU A 77 -6.15 -6.98 2.14
C LEU A 77 -6.86 -7.25 3.49
N PRO A 78 -6.24 -7.87 4.50
CA PRO A 78 -6.87 -8.03 5.82
C PRO A 78 -7.11 -6.68 6.49
N LEU A 79 -6.19 -5.73 6.34
CA LEU A 79 -6.33 -4.39 6.91
C LEU A 79 -7.55 -3.65 6.32
N LEU A 80 -7.82 -3.79 5.03
CA LEU A 80 -9.01 -3.23 4.39
C LEU A 80 -10.28 -4.01 4.71
N TRP A 81 -10.17 -5.32 4.95
CA TRP A 81 -11.29 -6.18 5.31
C TRP A 81 -11.79 -5.89 6.72
N PHE A 82 -10.88 -5.84 7.70
CA PHE A 82 -11.21 -5.60 9.10
C PHE A 82 -11.26 -4.11 9.46
N GLY A 83 -10.56 -3.25 8.72
CA GLY A 83 -10.50 -1.81 8.96
C GLY A 83 -11.71 -1.03 8.45
N ARG A 84 -12.69 -1.69 7.84
CA ARG A 84 -13.92 -1.05 7.42
C ARG A 84 -14.87 -0.93 8.61
N SER A 85 -15.43 0.26 8.83
CA SER A 85 -16.48 0.50 9.82
C SER A 85 -17.80 -0.19 9.46
N THR A 86 -18.02 -0.49 8.17
CA THR A 86 -19.17 -1.25 7.70
C THR A 86 -18.82 -2.74 7.56
N PRO A 87 -19.52 -3.66 8.26
CA PRO A 87 -19.27 -5.09 8.14
C PRO A 87 -19.58 -5.60 6.73
N ILE A 88 -18.76 -6.53 6.24
CA ILE A 88 -19.01 -7.25 4.98
C ILE A 88 -20.09 -8.27 5.27
N THR A 89 -21.34 -7.89 4.99
CA THR A 89 -22.52 -8.71 5.26
C THR A 89 -22.87 -9.63 4.09
N SER A 90 -22.32 -9.36 2.90
CA SER A 90 -22.63 -10.10 1.68
C SER A 90 -21.37 -10.56 0.93
N LEU A 91 -21.48 -11.69 0.21
CA LEU A 91 -20.45 -12.16 -0.73
C LEU A 91 -20.17 -11.12 -1.82
N GLN A 92 -21.15 -10.28 -2.17
CA GLN A 92 -20.98 -9.21 -3.16
C GLN A 92 -20.07 -8.10 -2.65
N ASP A 93 -20.16 -7.72 -1.37
CA ASP A 93 -19.30 -6.69 -0.78
C ASP A 93 -17.85 -7.19 -0.63
N ALA A 94 -17.69 -8.46 -0.25
CA ALA A 94 -16.41 -9.15 -0.26
C ALA A 94 -15.77 -9.15 -1.66
N ALA A 95 -16.53 -9.56 -2.68
CA ALA A 95 -16.07 -9.60 -4.06
C ALA A 95 -15.69 -8.20 -4.58
N ARG A 96 -16.51 -7.18 -4.28
CA ARG A 96 -16.23 -5.78 -4.64
C ARG A 96 -14.95 -5.27 -3.98
N LEU A 97 -14.74 -5.55 -2.69
CA LEU A 97 -13.51 -5.17 -2.00
C LEU A 97 -12.28 -5.83 -2.65
N TYR A 98 -12.36 -7.14 -2.90
CA TYR A 98 -11.26 -7.88 -3.52
C TYR A 98 -10.97 -7.41 -4.96
N LEU A 99 -12.01 -7.14 -5.75
CA LEU A 99 -11.87 -6.58 -7.09
C LEU A 99 -11.24 -5.19 -7.05
N ASN A 100 -11.72 -4.30 -6.19
CA ASN A 100 -11.13 -2.96 -6.03
C ASN A 100 -9.65 -3.05 -5.65
N PHE A 101 -9.31 -3.92 -4.69
CA PHE A 101 -7.92 -4.15 -4.30
C PHE A 101 -7.06 -4.66 -5.47
N THR A 102 -7.57 -5.63 -6.23
CA THR A 102 -6.86 -6.21 -7.39
C THR A 102 -6.68 -5.18 -8.51
N VAL A 103 -7.73 -4.41 -8.82
CA VAL A 103 -7.70 -3.36 -9.84
C VAL A 103 -6.76 -2.24 -9.44
N SER A 104 -6.80 -1.76 -8.19
CA SER A 104 -5.85 -0.77 -7.68
C SER A 104 -4.40 -1.26 -7.77
N GLY A 105 -4.16 -2.52 -7.40
CA GLY A 105 -2.85 -3.15 -7.58
C GLY A 105 -2.40 -3.15 -9.03
N LEU A 106 -3.28 -3.57 -9.95
CA LEU A 106 -2.98 -3.62 -11.39
C LEU A 106 -2.67 -2.22 -11.96
N ILE A 107 -3.42 -1.20 -11.55
CA ILE A 107 -3.18 0.20 -11.93
C ILE A 107 -1.80 0.65 -11.45
N LEU A 108 -1.47 0.41 -10.17
CA LEU A 108 -0.17 0.80 -9.59
C LEU A 108 1.00 0.06 -10.26
N PHE A 109 0.85 -1.23 -10.56
CA PHE A 109 1.86 -2.00 -11.28
C PHE A 109 2.06 -1.48 -12.71
N THR A 110 0.96 -1.21 -13.42
CA THR A 110 0.99 -0.72 -14.79
C THR A 110 1.63 0.67 -14.84
N ALA A 111 1.20 1.59 -13.96
CA ALA A 111 1.80 2.91 -13.84
C ALA A 111 3.30 2.84 -13.52
N SER A 112 3.70 1.98 -12.59
CA SER A 112 5.12 1.76 -12.25
C SER A 112 5.92 1.25 -13.45
N TYR A 113 5.38 0.32 -14.22
CA TYR A 113 6.00 -0.18 -15.44
C TYR A 113 6.20 0.93 -16.49
N PHE A 114 5.16 1.75 -16.73
CA PHE A 114 5.27 2.88 -17.66
C PHE A 114 6.28 3.93 -17.19
N ILE A 115 6.29 4.30 -15.90
CA ILE A 115 7.26 5.24 -15.34
C ILE A 115 8.70 4.72 -15.52
N ILE A 116 8.94 3.43 -15.23
CA ILE A 116 10.25 2.80 -15.42
C ILE A 116 10.64 2.81 -16.90
N ARG A 117 9.70 2.48 -17.80
CA ARG A 117 9.92 2.50 -19.25
C ARG A 117 10.27 3.89 -19.76
N MET A 118 9.52 4.92 -19.37
CA MET A 118 9.78 6.31 -19.74
C MET A 118 11.14 6.79 -19.21
N ARG A 119 11.49 6.48 -17.95
CA ARG A 119 12.81 6.83 -17.38
C ARG A 119 13.97 6.18 -18.13
N ARG A 120 13.79 4.99 -18.70
CA ARG A 120 14.82 4.33 -19.51
C ARG A 120 14.99 5.00 -20.87
N GLN A 121 13.89 5.44 -21.50
CA GLN A 121 13.97 6.17 -22.78
C GLN A 121 14.62 7.54 -22.62
N VAL A 122 14.31 8.28 -21.56
CA VAL A 122 14.93 9.59 -21.29
C VAL A 122 16.43 9.49 -21.02
N LYS A 123 16.92 8.39 -20.44
CA LYS A 123 18.36 8.17 -20.20
C LYS A 123 19.13 7.68 -21.42
N ALA A 124 18.44 7.29 -22.49
CA ALA A 124 19.04 6.77 -23.72
C ALA A 124 19.04 7.80 -24.86
N SER A 125 18.47 8.99 -24.62
CA SER A 125 18.52 10.16 -25.49
C SER A 125 19.47 11.21 -24.94
#